data_AF-A0A7S8FF05-F1
#
_entry.id   AF-A0A7S8FF05-F1
#
_cell.length_a   1.000
_cell.length_b   1.000
_cell.length_c   1.000
_cell.angle_alpha   90.00
_cell.angle_beta   90.00
_cell.angle_gamma   90.00
#
_symmetry.space_group_name_H-M   'P 1'
#
loop_
_entity.id
_entity.type
_entity.pdbx_description
1 polymer ?
#
loop_
_entity_poly.entity_id
_entity_poly.type
_entity_poly.pdbx_seq_one_letter_code
_entity_poly.pdbx_strand_id
1 'polypeptide(L)'
;MDSREETCQACGSSSGPLSKLSLGKDFFGRHYDRLSPLSDQNPKWYCASCSMHKNLHRDFRDIHAEFDKLREGQSSELTHTDEFQRASLRLQEILTILSAPHQQSPFLEGPDVTRLLAQLNTFTVPV
;
A
#
# COMPACT_ATOMS: atom_id res chain seq x y z
N MET A 1 22.57 -17.25 -16.74
CA MET A 1 21.35 -16.43 -16.53
C MET A 1 20.76 -16.92 -15.22
N ASP A 2 20.62 -16.03 -14.24
CA ASP A 2 20.22 -16.38 -12.88
C ASP A 2 18.75 -16.80 -12.85
N SER A 3 18.51 -18.06 -12.49
CA SER A 3 17.18 -18.70 -12.39
C SER A 3 16.24 -18.06 -11.34
N ARG A 4 16.70 -17.01 -10.63
CA ARG A 4 15.93 -16.24 -9.65
C ARG A 4 15.03 -15.18 -10.27
N GLU A 5 15.21 -14.86 -11.55
CA GLU A 5 14.38 -13.88 -12.27
C GLU A 5 13.15 -14.51 -12.93
N GLU A 6 12.94 -15.82 -12.75
CA GLU A 6 11.85 -16.58 -13.39
C GLU A 6 10.67 -16.88 -12.46
N THR A 7 10.79 -16.59 -11.15
CA THR A 7 9.71 -16.82 -10.18
C THR A 7 9.31 -15.55 -9.45
N CYS A 8 8.01 -15.44 -9.17
CA CYS A 8 7.46 -14.35 -8.37
C CYS A 8 8.08 -14.38 -6.97
N GLN A 9 8.75 -13.31 -6.57
CA GLN A 9 9.45 -13.23 -5.28
C GLN A 9 8.53 -13.09 -4.06
N ALA A 10 7.21 -13.13 -4.26
CA ALA A 10 6.21 -13.10 -3.20
C ALA A 10 5.53 -14.46 -3.00
N CYS A 11 4.97 -15.03 -4.07
CA CYS A 11 4.20 -16.28 -4.01
C CYS A 11 4.95 -17.50 -4.55
N GLY A 12 6.17 -17.32 -5.09
CA GLY A 12 6.97 -18.40 -5.69
C GLY A 12 6.45 -18.92 -7.04
N SER A 13 5.34 -18.38 -7.56
CA SER A 13 4.80 -18.82 -8.85
C SER A 13 5.78 -18.55 -9.99
N SER A 14 6.03 -19.57 -10.80
CA SER A 14 6.77 -19.48 -12.08
C SER A 14 5.84 -19.25 -13.28
N SER A 15 4.53 -19.10 -13.05
CA SER A 15 3.56 -18.96 -14.13
C SER A 15 3.34 -17.49 -14.51
N GLY A 16 3.67 -17.18 -15.77
CA GLY A 16 3.35 -15.92 -16.41
C GLY A 16 4.44 -14.84 -16.30
N PRO A 17 4.25 -13.70 -16.99
CA PRO A 17 5.23 -12.63 -17.03
C PRO A 17 5.41 -12.00 -15.64
N LEU A 18 6.66 -11.75 -15.28
CA LEU A 18 7.00 -10.99 -14.09
C LEU A 18 7.29 -9.53 -14.46
N SER A 19 6.81 -8.63 -13.62
CA SER A 19 7.07 -7.21 -13.74
C SER A 19 7.90 -6.74 -12.56
N LYS A 20 8.94 -5.95 -12.85
CA LYS A 20 9.70 -5.24 -11.83
C LYS A 20 8.89 -4.05 -11.33
N LEU A 21 8.63 -4.01 -10.02
CA LEU A 21 7.82 -2.93 -9.46
C LEU A 21 8.69 -1.70 -9.16
N SER A 22 8.59 -0.67 -9.99
CA SER A 22 9.22 0.63 -9.71
C SER A 22 8.52 1.34 -8.56
N LEU A 23 9.25 2.21 -7.85
CA LEU A 23 8.69 2.97 -6.74
C LEU A 23 7.73 4.06 -7.21
N GLY A 24 8.04 4.79 -8.29
CA GLY A 24 7.15 5.84 -8.79
C GLY A 24 6.88 6.91 -7.72
N LYS A 25 5.61 7.12 -7.40
CA LYS A 25 5.13 8.08 -6.40
C LYS A 25 4.33 7.36 -5.32
N ASP A 26 4.31 7.94 -4.13
CA ASP A 26 3.46 7.51 -3.03
C ASP A 26 1.99 7.83 -3.30
N PHE A 27 1.11 7.37 -2.41
CA PHE A 27 -0.33 7.61 -2.53
C PHE A 27 -0.67 9.10 -2.75
N PHE A 28 0.05 10.02 -2.09
CA PHE A 28 -0.15 11.47 -2.12
C PHE A 28 0.58 12.19 -3.27
N GLY A 29 1.18 11.43 -4.21
CA GLY A 29 1.84 11.98 -5.39
C GLY A 29 3.26 12.49 -5.17
N ARG A 30 3.84 12.27 -3.99
CA ARG A 30 5.23 12.58 -3.66
C ARG A 30 6.14 11.50 -4.20
N HIS A 31 7.34 11.88 -4.68
CA HIS A 31 8.31 10.88 -5.12
C HIS A 31 8.85 10.12 -3.91
N TYR A 32 8.99 8.81 -4.03
CA TYR A 32 9.75 8.04 -3.05
C TYR A 32 11.21 8.52 -3.07
N ASP A 33 11.70 8.96 -1.91
CA ASP A 33 13.07 9.43 -1.74
C ASP A 33 13.98 8.32 -1.17
N ARG A 34 15.24 8.67 -0.89
CA ARG A 34 16.23 7.74 -0.31
C ARG A 34 15.91 7.30 1.12
N LEU A 35 14.95 7.94 1.79
CA LEU A 35 14.47 7.58 3.13
C LEU A 35 13.33 6.56 3.06
N SER A 36 12.84 6.24 1.86
CA SER A 36 11.88 5.15 1.64
C SER A 36 12.43 3.83 2.19
N PRO A 37 11.61 2.93 2.76
CA PRO A 37 12.07 1.70 3.38
C PRO A 37 12.99 0.86 2.48
N LEU A 38 13.98 0.18 3.05
CA LEU A 38 14.93 -0.67 2.30
C LEU A 38 14.24 -1.70 1.38
N SER A 39 13.05 -2.19 1.78
CA SER A 39 12.24 -3.11 0.98
C SER A 39 11.82 -2.56 -0.39
N ASP A 40 11.81 -1.24 -0.51
CA ASP A 40 11.44 -0.49 -1.70
C ASP A 40 12.67 -0.12 -2.54
N GLN A 41 13.84 0.01 -1.91
CA GLN A 41 15.11 0.32 -2.58
C GLN A 41 15.70 -0.86 -3.36
N ASN A 42 15.33 -2.10 -2.99
CA ASN A 42 15.75 -3.30 -3.72
C ASN A 42 14.60 -3.81 -4.60
N PRO A 43 14.63 -3.53 -5.92
CA PRO A 43 13.49 -3.81 -6.77
C PRO A 43 13.31 -5.32 -6.98
N LYS A 44 12.09 -5.79 -6.73
CA LYS A 44 11.68 -7.19 -6.81
C LYS A 44 10.80 -7.47 -8.03
N TRP A 45 10.81 -8.72 -8.46
CA TRP A 45 10.00 -9.26 -9.56
C TRP A 45 8.75 -9.93 -9.01
N TYR A 46 7.59 -9.52 -9.51
CA TYR A 46 6.30 -10.02 -9.06
C TYR A 46 5.42 -10.41 -10.25
N CYS A 47 4.60 -11.44 -10.07
CA CYS A 47 3.50 -11.73 -10.99
C CYS A 47 2.42 -10.65 -10.88
N ALA A 48 1.52 -10.57 -11.86
CA ALA A 48 0.49 -9.53 -11.92
C ALA A 48 -0.33 -9.38 -10.62
N SER A 49 -0.75 -10.49 -10.02
CA SER A 49 -1.52 -10.48 -8.77
C SER A 49 -0.70 -9.91 -7.60
N CYS A 50 0.53 -10.40 -7.41
CA CYS A 50 1.40 -9.90 -6.35
C CYS A 50 1.85 -8.45 -6.57
N SER A 51 2.05 -8.01 -7.82
CA SER A 51 2.30 -6.60 -8.14
C SER A 51 1.13 -5.71 -7.69
N MET A 52 -0.10 -6.14 -7.98
CA MET A 52 -1.31 -5.43 -7.57
C MET A 52 -1.41 -5.37 -6.04
N HIS A 53 -1.29 -6.49 -5.33
CA HIS A 53 -1.32 -6.52 -3.87
C HIS A 53 -0.18 -5.70 -3.24
N LYS A 54 1.00 -5.68 -3.86
CA LYS A 54 2.11 -4.87 -3.39
C LYS A 54 1.83 -3.37 -3.51
N ASN A 55 1.13 -2.94 -4.56
CA ASN A 55 0.66 -1.57 -4.71
C ASN A 55 -0.39 -1.21 -3.65
N LEU A 56 -1.37 -2.08 -3.39
CA LEU A 56 -2.35 -1.86 -2.32
C LEU A 56 -1.68 -1.71 -0.95
N HIS A 57 -0.68 -2.55 -0.67
CA HIS A 57 0.11 -2.46 0.55
C HIS A 57 0.90 -1.14 0.65
N ARG A 58 1.42 -0.61 -0.46
CA ARG A 58 2.09 0.70 -0.48
C ARG A 58 1.11 1.82 -0.15
N ASP A 59 -0.04 1.86 -0.82
CA ASP A 59 -1.08 2.85 -0.54
C ASP A 59 -1.51 2.80 0.92
N PHE A 60 -1.78 1.61 1.46
CA PHE A 60 -2.12 1.41 2.87
C PHE A 60 -1.05 1.97 3.80
N ARG A 61 0.23 1.65 3.55
CA ARG A 61 1.34 2.11 4.38
C ARG A 61 1.47 3.63 4.34
N ASP A 62 1.37 4.22 3.15
CA ASP A 62 1.54 5.66 2.98
C ASP A 62 0.40 6.41 3.70
N ILE A 63 -0.85 5.92 3.59
CA ILE A 63 -2.00 6.45 4.35
C ILE A 63 -1.80 6.27 5.86
N HIS A 64 -1.36 5.09 6.32
CA HIS A 64 -1.12 4.83 7.73
C HIS A 64 -0.06 5.78 8.31
N ALA A 65 1.03 6.02 7.58
CA ALA A 65 2.08 6.93 8.01
C ALA A 65 1.58 8.38 8.15
N GLU A 66 0.78 8.87 7.21
CA GLU A 66 0.16 10.20 7.33
C GLU A 66 -0.88 10.26 8.46
N PHE A 67 -1.57 9.15 8.74
CA PHE A 67 -2.49 9.06 9.88
C PHE A 67 -1.76 9.10 11.22
N ASP A 68 -0.63 8.42 11.34
CA ASP A 68 0.21 8.49 12.54
C ASP A 68 0.71 9.92 12.77
N LYS A 69 1.19 10.61 11.73
CA LYS A 69 1.55 12.04 11.81
C LYS A 69 0.39 12.90 12.29
N LEU A 70 -0.80 12.71 11.69
CA LEU A 70 -2.00 13.46 12.06
C LEU A 70 -2.37 13.23 13.53
N ARG A 71 -2.31 11.99 14.01
CA ARG A 71 -2.60 11.62 15.41
C ARG A 71 -1.58 12.21 16.38
N GLU A 72 -0.33 12.33 15.96
CA GLU A 72 0.75 12.95 16.73
C GLU A 72 0.76 14.48 16.66
N GLY A 73 -0.19 15.09 15.93
CA GLY A 73 -0.26 16.55 15.75
C GLY A 73 0.84 17.12 14.84
N GLN A 74 1.47 16.26 14.03
CA GLN A 74 2.46 16.66 13.03
C GLN A 74 1.78 17.08 11.74
N SER A 75 2.53 17.77 10.86
CA SER A 75 2.07 18.09 9.51
C SER A 75 1.76 16.80 8.74
N SER A 76 0.54 16.70 8.23
CA SER A 76 0.02 15.52 7.52
C SER A 76 -0.77 15.93 6.28
N GLU A 77 -0.62 15.17 5.20
CA GLU A 77 -1.42 15.36 3.99
C GLU A 77 -2.92 15.12 4.27
N LEU A 78 -3.24 14.31 5.29
CA LEU A 78 -4.63 14.03 5.69
C LEU A 78 -5.32 15.22 6.38
N THR A 79 -4.63 16.34 6.59
CA THR A 79 -5.27 17.60 6.98
C THR A 79 -6.06 18.23 5.83
N HIS A 80 -5.75 17.86 4.58
CA HIS A 80 -6.51 18.30 3.41
C HIS A 80 -7.75 17.41 3.21
N THR A 81 -8.93 18.03 3.17
CA THR A 81 -10.21 17.30 3.06
C THR A 81 -10.29 16.35 1.87
N ASP A 82 -9.80 16.76 0.70
CA ASP A 82 -9.82 15.94 -0.50
C ASP A 82 -8.92 14.70 -0.35
N GLU A 83 -7.73 14.86 0.25
CA GLU A 83 -6.80 13.77 0.52
C GLU A 83 -7.34 12.82 1.58
N PHE A 84 -7.99 13.34 2.61
CA PHE A 84 -8.66 12.54 3.64
C PHE A 84 -9.79 11.68 3.06
N GLN A 85 -10.63 12.26 2.20
CA GLN A 85 -11.72 11.54 1.52
C GLN A 85 -11.15 10.48 0.57
N ARG A 86 -10.12 10.82 -0.19
CA ARG A 86 -9.44 9.89 -1.10
C ARG A 86 -8.81 8.73 -0.34
N ALA A 87 -8.16 8.98 0.79
CA ALA A 87 -7.58 7.95 1.65
C ALA A 87 -8.68 7.02 2.22
N SER A 88 -9.78 7.58 2.69
CA SER A 88 -10.95 6.83 3.18
C SER A 88 -11.49 5.88 2.12
N LEU A 89 -11.72 6.40 0.90
CA LEU A 89 -12.20 5.61 -0.23
C LEU A 89 -11.20 4.52 -0.60
N ARG A 90 -9.90 4.85 -0.62
CA ARG A 90 -8.87 3.87 -0.96
C ARG A 90 -8.82 2.70 0.02
N LEU A 91 -8.96 2.95 1.32
CA LEU A 91 -9.01 1.88 2.32
C LEU A 91 -10.25 0.97 2.14
N GLN A 92 -11.40 1.52 1.74
CA GLN A 92 -12.60 0.74 1.41
C GLN A 92 -12.39 -0.13 0.16
N GLU A 93 -11.74 0.41 -0.88
CA GLU A 93 -11.39 -0.35 -2.08
C GLU A 93 -10.45 -1.50 -1.76
N ILE A 94 -9.41 -1.25 -0.96
CA ILE A 94 -8.45 -2.26 -0.53
C ILE A 94 -9.19 -3.39 0.21
N LEU A 95 -10.07 -3.07 1.17
CA LEU A 95 -10.87 -4.07 1.87
C LEU A 95 -11.75 -4.89 0.93
N THR A 96 -12.37 -4.24 -0.04
CA THR A 96 -13.19 -4.92 -1.05
C THR A 96 -12.37 -5.92 -1.85
N ILE A 97 -11.17 -5.53 -2.30
CA ILE A 97 -10.27 -6.40 -3.06
C ILE A 97 -9.77 -7.58 -2.21
N LEU A 98 -9.38 -7.34 -0.95
CA LEU A 98 -8.89 -8.38 -0.04
C LEU A 98 -10.00 -9.36 0.40
N SER A 99 -11.26 -8.95 0.36
CA SER A 99 -12.40 -9.79 0.71
C SER A 99 -12.87 -10.68 -0.45
N ALA A 100 -12.33 -10.50 -1.65
CA ALA A 100 -12.72 -11.29 -2.80
C ALA A 100 -12.26 -12.76 -2.65
N PRO A 101 -13.08 -13.74 -3.07
CA PRO A 101 -12.70 -15.15 -3.00
C PRO A 101 -11.38 -15.42 -3.73
N HIS A 102 -10.51 -16.24 -3.13
CA HIS A 102 -9.19 -16.61 -3.67
C HIS A 102 -8.18 -15.44 -3.80
N GLN A 103 -8.43 -14.29 -3.20
CA GLN A 103 -7.49 -13.16 -3.11
C GLN A 103 -6.83 -13.12 -1.73
N GLN A 104 -5.83 -13.98 -1.50
CA GLN A 104 -4.95 -13.85 -0.34
C GLN A 104 -3.74 -12.99 -0.71
N SER A 105 -3.59 -11.86 -0.04
CA SER A 105 -2.43 -10.98 -0.20
C SER A 105 -1.32 -11.41 0.75
N PRO A 106 -0.09 -11.69 0.27
CA PRO A 106 1.05 -12.01 1.14
C PRO A 106 1.64 -10.77 1.82
N PHE A 107 1.08 -9.58 1.57
CA PHE A 107 1.64 -8.31 2.04
C PHE A 107 0.73 -7.56 3.01
N LEU A 108 -0.57 -7.81 2.97
CA LEU A 108 -1.56 -6.98 3.64
C LEU A 108 -2.74 -7.81 4.08
N GLU A 109 -3.07 -7.71 5.36
CA GLU A 109 -4.16 -8.43 6.00
C GLU A 109 -5.40 -7.53 6.11
N GLY A 110 -6.58 -8.07 5.78
CA GLY A 110 -7.85 -7.35 5.87
C GLY A 110 -8.12 -6.70 7.25
N PRO A 111 -7.87 -7.38 8.38
CA PRO A 111 -8.05 -6.80 9.72
C PRO A 111 -7.25 -5.52 9.97
N ASP A 112 -6.05 -5.39 9.41
CA ASP A 112 -5.23 -4.17 9.59
C ASP A 112 -5.85 -2.98 8.85
N VAL A 113 -6.38 -3.21 7.66
CA VAL A 113 -7.08 -2.18 6.87
C VAL A 113 -8.38 -1.76 7.55
N THR A 114 -9.15 -2.71 8.08
CA THR A 114 -10.37 -2.43 8.85
C THR A 114 -10.08 -1.57 10.07
N ARG A 115 -9.00 -1.89 10.81
CA ARG A 115 -8.59 -1.13 11.99
C ARG A 115 -8.26 0.32 11.62
N LEU A 116 -7.44 0.53 10.59
CA LEU A 116 -7.07 1.89 10.16
C LEU A 116 -8.28 2.67 9.68
N LEU A 117 -9.16 2.07 8.87
CA LEU A 117 -10.38 2.73 8.38
C LEU A 117 -11.30 3.14 9.55
N ALA A 118 -11.48 2.27 10.54
CA ALA A 118 -12.27 2.60 11.73
C ALA A 118 -11.67 3.78 12.50
N GLN A 119 -10.35 3.77 12.70
CA GLN A 119 -9.64 4.87 13.38
C GLN A 119 -9.78 6.19 12.61
N LEU A 120 -9.62 6.14 11.28
CA LEU A 120 -9.76 7.29 10.40
C LEU A 120 -11.17 7.89 10.52
N ASN A 121 -12.22 7.06 10.49
CA ASN A 121 -13.61 7.51 10.60
C ASN A 121 -13.96 8.13 11.97
N THR A 122 -13.26 7.74 13.03
CA THR A 122 -13.44 8.32 14.36
C THR A 122 -12.62 9.60 14.56
N PHE A 123 -11.64 9.85 13.70
CA PHE A 123 -10.78 11.02 13.79
C PHE A 123 -11.51 12.22 13.20
N THR A 124 -11.85 13.19 14.05
CA THR A 124 -12.37 14.48 13.60
C THR A 124 -11.21 15.36 13.21
N VAL A 125 -11.09 15.71 11.93
CA VAL A 125 -10.13 16.71 11.48
C VAL A 125 -10.55 18.04 12.12
N PRO A 126 -9.71 18.70 12.93
CA PRO A 126 -10.02 20.02 13.44
C PRO A 126 -10.11 20.98 12.24
N VAL A 127 -11.26 21.64 12.08
CA VAL A 127 -11.49 22.69 11.09
C VAL A 127 -10.80 23.98 11.53
#